data_AF-A0A3C1GJY9-F1
#
_entry.id   AF-A0A3C1GJY9-F1
#
_cell.length_a   1.000
_cell.length_b   1.000
_cell.length_c   1.000
_cell.angle_alpha   90.00
_cell.angle_beta   90.00
_cell.angle_gamma   90.00
#
_symmetry.space_group_name_H-M   'P 1'
#
loop_
_entity.id
_entity.type
_entity.pdbx_description
1 polymer ?
#
loop_
_entity_poly.entity_id
_entity_poly.type
_entity_poly.pdbx_seq_one_letter_code
_entity_poly.pdbx_strand_id
1 'polypeptide(L)'
;MFLERLGREGIIEAVNGLAATRRLRNQYGLTVEAGVAARIADDLLEDRESPVAPTLQILLTKLWEAATRASPSKPHFSLDLYGNLKQQGLLLRDFLERQLGALETQTPDTVQSGLALDLLAYHTTPDATAEERTREQLLRDYRHRADDVPKVVEELCGFYLLSDSSQDRRDGVPSTRLAHDTLAPLVRRMFARSDSPGQRARRIIESRSAEWAGGRQGTPLDERDLAQVLQGLPAMRAPAPDEERLMQASLNERLQRERRRRTQRFLLRGTLILVLASLGVATWGWDGARRADRLAQLRRTAAEALARRDHEPASSLMQAIAATGQSLAWRGEVIPKVQYSLSALTQEALEQNVYEHGGPIHAIAVSRDGALIASGGEGGNVKIWKIDGNRKEPLVTLASEQKTVQAVAFGAAADGVVATGGQDGTVRLWDQSGSPRGSPLRAHEGSVNAVVFSPDAQWLASAGDD
;
A
#
# COMPACT_ATOMS: atom_id res chain seq x y z
N MET A 1 -48.24 18.15 -55.88
CA MET A 1 -48.23 17.51 -57.20
C MET A 1 -47.26 16.34 -57.07
N PHE A 2 -47.76 15.10 -57.07
CA PHE A 2 -46.92 13.91 -56.90
C PHE A 2 -45.96 13.84 -58.11
N LEU A 3 -44.68 14.10 -57.89
CA LEU A 3 -43.64 13.84 -58.89
C LEU A 3 -43.56 12.32 -59.04
N GLU A 4 -43.91 11.80 -60.22
CA GLU A 4 -43.72 10.39 -60.54
C GLU A 4 -42.24 10.02 -60.33
N ARG A 5 -41.98 8.80 -59.85
CA ARG A 5 -40.62 8.30 -59.71
C ARG A 5 -39.95 8.30 -61.09
N LEU A 6 -38.75 8.89 -61.20
CA LEU A 6 -37.96 8.87 -62.43
C LEU A 6 -37.72 7.41 -62.85
N GLY A 7 -38.42 6.99 -63.90
CA GLY A 7 -38.22 5.67 -64.51
C GLY A 7 -36.97 5.65 -65.39
N ARG A 8 -36.65 4.45 -65.91
CA ARG A 8 -35.46 4.21 -66.75
C ARG A 8 -35.33 5.22 -67.90
N GLU A 9 -36.42 5.43 -68.64
CA GLU A 9 -36.45 6.37 -69.77
C GLU A 9 -36.28 7.82 -69.34
N GLY A 10 -36.86 8.23 -68.20
CA GLY A 10 -36.69 9.58 -67.67
C GLY A 10 -35.26 9.88 -67.22
N ILE A 11 -34.54 8.87 -66.70
CA ILE A 11 -33.11 8.99 -66.38
C ILE A 11 -32.30 9.15 -67.67
N ILE A 12 -32.56 8.30 -68.66
CA ILE A 12 -31.86 8.35 -69.95
C ILE A 12 -32.04 9.70 -70.64
N GLU A 13 -33.28 10.21 -70.64
CA GLU A 13 -33.62 11.51 -71.18
C GLU A 13 -32.90 12.64 -70.43
N ALA A 14 -32.86 12.59 -69.10
CA ALA A 14 -32.16 13.60 -68.29
C ALA A 14 -30.65 13.64 -68.58
N VAL A 15 -29.99 12.48 -68.69
CA VAL A 15 -28.54 12.41 -68.99
C VAL A 15 -28.24 12.87 -70.41
N ASN A 16 -28.97 12.37 -71.40
CA ASN A 16 -28.75 12.73 -72.81
C ASN A 16 -29.18 14.17 -73.12
N GLY A 17 -30.19 14.69 -72.41
CA GLY A 17 -30.75 16.03 -72.57
C GLY A 17 -29.72 17.14 -72.38
N LEU A 18 -28.71 16.90 -71.53
CA LEU A 18 -27.59 17.81 -71.28
C LEU A 18 -26.76 18.07 -72.55
N ALA A 19 -26.61 17.07 -73.42
CA ALA A 19 -25.91 17.18 -74.69
C ALA A 19 -26.88 17.39 -75.88
N ALA A 20 -28.17 17.08 -75.74
CA ALA A 20 -29.13 17.16 -76.83
C ALA A 20 -29.47 18.62 -77.23
N THR A 21 -29.52 19.55 -76.28
CA THR A 21 -29.96 20.92 -76.56
C THR A 21 -28.87 21.74 -77.25
N ARG A 22 -29.14 22.30 -78.44
CA ARG A 22 -28.16 23.09 -79.24
C ARG A 22 -27.51 24.22 -78.43
N ARG A 23 -28.28 24.86 -77.53
CA ARG A 23 -27.80 25.91 -76.62
C ARG A 23 -26.75 25.38 -75.62
N LEU A 24 -27.04 24.29 -74.92
CA LEU A 24 -26.13 23.68 -73.94
C LEU A 24 -24.88 23.10 -74.61
N ARG A 25 -25.05 22.47 -75.79
CA ARG A 25 -23.94 21.93 -76.57
C ARG A 25 -22.95 23.00 -77.02
N ASN A 26 -23.44 24.17 -77.42
CA ASN A 26 -22.61 25.31 -77.83
C ASN A 26 -21.98 26.04 -76.63
N GLN A 27 -22.67 26.08 -75.48
CA GLN A 27 -22.20 26.78 -74.28
C GLN A 27 -21.17 25.97 -73.48
N TYR A 28 -21.34 24.65 -73.40
CA TYR A 28 -20.57 23.77 -72.50
C TYR A 28 -19.72 22.72 -73.24
N GLY A 29 -19.90 22.54 -74.55
CA GLY A 29 -19.12 21.59 -75.35
C GLY A 29 -19.27 20.11 -74.95
N LEU A 30 -20.26 19.79 -74.11
CA LEU A 30 -20.45 18.46 -73.52
C LEU A 30 -20.87 17.44 -74.59
N THR A 31 -20.23 16.28 -74.56
CA THR A 31 -20.62 15.11 -75.35
C THR A 31 -20.87 13.92 -74.42
N VAL A 32 -21.86 13.10 -74.74
CA VAL A 32 -22.20 11.89 -73.96
C VAL A 32 -22.02 10.68 -74.88
N GLU A 33 -21.21 9.72 -74.45
CA GLU A 33 -20.99 8.46 -75.16
C GLU A 33 -22.29 7.63 -75.20
N ALA A 34 -22.51 6.95 -76.32
CA ALA A 34 -23.66 6.06 -76.48
C ALA A 34 -23.62 4.95 -75.41
N GLY A 35 -24.74 4.76 -74.70
CA GLY A 35 -24.88 3.72 -73.69
C GLY A 35 -24.56 4.16 -72.25
N VAL A 36 -23.87 5.28 -72.02
CA VAL A 36 -23.61 5.80 -70.66
C VAL A 36 -24.92 6.10 -69.93
N ALA A 37 -25.84 6.82 -70.58
CA ALA A 37 -27.14 7.15 -70.01
C ALA A 37 -27.97 5.91 -69.64
N ALA A 38 -27.95 4.87 -70.49
CA ALA A 38 -28.65 3.62 -70.23
C ALA A 38 -28.02 2.86 -69.06
N ARG A 39 -26.68 2.81 -69.00
CA ARG A 39 -25.94 2.16 -67.91
C ARG A 39 -26.18 2.84 -66.57
N ILE A 40 -26.19 4.17 -66.54
CA ILE A 40 -26.54 4.96 -65.34
C ILE A 40 -27.97 4.64 -64.89
N ALA A 41 -28.93 4.60 -65.82
CA ALA A 41 -30.31 4.29 -65.49
C ALA A 41 -30.47 2.87 -64.91
N ASP A 42 -29.81 1.88 -65.51
CA ASP A 42 -29.86 0.49 -65.03
C ASP A 42 -29.23 0.35 -63.63
N ASP A 43 -28.07 0.98 -63.41
CA ASP A 43 -27.37 0.93 -62.12
C ASP A 43 -28.13 1.68 -61.00
N LEU A 44 -28.76 2.81 -61.32
CA LEU A 44 -29.56 3.58 -60.35
C LEU A 44 -30.86 2.88 -59.96
N LEU A 45 -31.42 2.07 -60.86
CA LEU A 45 -32.67 1.33 -60.64
C LEU A 45 -32.44 -0.06 -60.04
N GLU A 46 -31.21 -0.59 -60.14
CA GLU A 46 -30.81 -1.83 -59.47
C GLU A 46 -30.90 -1.70 -57.94
N ASP A 47 -30.49 -0.54 -57.40
CA ASP A 47 -30.71 -0.20 -55.99
C ASP A 47 -32.12 0.35 -55.77
N ARG A 48 -33.05 -0.56 -55.45
CA ARG A 48 -34.47 -0.22 -55.18
C ARG A 48 -34.66 0.73 -53.98
N GLU A 49 -33.65 0.90 -53.13
CA GLU A 49 -33.67 1.86 -52.02
C GLU A 49 -32.99 3.20 -52.40
N SER A 50 -32.32 3.28 -53.56
CA SER A 50 -31.61 4.47 -54.01
C SER A 50 -32.58 5.56 -54.47
N PRO A 51 -32.39 6.80 -54.01
CA PRO A 51 -33.15 7.93 -54.51
C PRO A 51 -32.61 8.38 -55.87
N VAL A 52 -33.23 7.87 -56.92
CA VAL A 52 -32.79 8.03 -58.31
C VAL A 52 -32.45 9.47 -58.70
N ALA A 53 -33.34 10.43 -58.45
CA ALA A 53 -33.15 11.82 -58.90
C ALA A 53 -31.93 12.56 -58.29
N PRO A 54 -31.71 12.57 -56.96
CA PRO A 54 -30.50 13.17 -56.38
C PRO A 54 -29.23 12.37 -56.62
N THR A 55 -29.28 11.02 -56.63
CA THR A 55 -28.11 10.23 -57.00
C THR A 55 -27.70 10.58 -58.43
N LEU A 56 -28.67 10.76 -59.33
CA LEU A 56 -28.45 11.21 -60.69
C LEU A 56 -27.86 12.64 -60.74
N GLN A 57 -28.40 13.59 -59.97
CA GLN A 57 -27.86 14.95 -59.93
C GLN A 57 -26.40 14.98 -59.45
N ILE A 58 -26.09 14.31 -58.34
CA ILE A 58 -24.74 14.24 -57.78
C ILE A 58 -23.78 13.52 -58.75
N LEU A 59 -24.25 12.41 -59.33
CA LEU A 59 -23.50 11.66 -60.33
C LEU A 59 -23.15 12.57 -61.52
N LEU A 60 -24.11 13.34 -62.03
CA LEU A 60 -23.92 14.23 -63.16
C LEU A 60 -22.95 15.37 -62.83
N THR A 61 -23.00 15.93 -61.63
CA THR A 61 -22.03 16.93 -61.16
C THR A 61 -20.62 16.35 -61.10
N LYS A 62 -20.46 15.14 -60.57
CA LYS A 62 -19.14 14.48 -60.50
C LYS A 62 -18.62 14.06 -61.87
N LEU A 63 -19.48 13.55 -62.73
CA LEU A 63 -19.17 13.27 -64.14
C LEU A 63 -18.72 14.54 -64.84
N TRP A 64 -19.41 15.66 -64.62
CA TRP A 64 -19.04 16.96 -65.16
C TRP A 64 -17.65 17.38 -64.70
N GLU A 65 -17.39 17.44 -63.39
CA GLU A 65 -16.08 17.84 -62.86
C GLU A 65 -14.95 16.95 -63.36
N ALA A 66 -15.15 15.63 -63.37
CA ALA A 66 -14.15 14.67 -63.85
C ALA A 66 -13.92 14.82 -65.36
N ALA A 67 -14.97 15.02 -66.15
CA ALA A 67 -14.88 15.25 -67.59
C ALA A 67 -14.17 16.58 -67.92
N THR A 68 -14.49 17.66 -67.19
CA THR A 68 -13.79 18.95 -67.35
C THR A 68 -12.34 18.90 -66.92
N ARG A 69 -11.98 18.11 -65.89
CA ARG A 69 -10.58 17.90 -65.49
C ARG A 69 -9.81 17.11 -66.54
N ALA A 70 -10.42 16.08 -67.12
CA ALA A 70 -9.79 15.26 -68.14
C ALA A 70 -9.69 15.97 -69.51
N SER A 71 -10.68 16.80 -69.86
CA SER A 71 -10.74 17.51 -71.14
C SER A 71 -11.47 18.86 -71.00
N PRO A 72 -10.75 19.93 -70.62
CA PRO A 72 -11.35 21.23 -70.28
C PRO A 72 -12.13 21.90 -71.42
N SER A 73 -11.72 21.70 -72.67
CA SER A 73 -12.34 22.33 -73.84
C SER A 73 -13.47 21.51 -74.47
N LYS A 74 -13.54 20.21 -74.18
CA LYS A 74 -14.56 19.28 -74.68
C LYS A 74 -14.84 18.19 -73.62
N PRO A 75 -15.62 18.50 -72.59
CA PRO A 75 -15.99 17.52 -71.58
C PRO A 75 -16.74 16.36 -72.25
N HIS A 76 -16.36 15.13 -71.90
CA HIS A 76 -16.95 13.92 -72.46
C HIS A 76 -17.34 12.95 -71.35
N PHE A 77 -18.62 12.56 -71.32
CA PHE A 77 -19.11 11.50 -70.43
C PHE A 77 -18.90 10.16 -71.12
N SER A 78 -17.89 9.40 -70.69
CA SER A 78 -17.60 8.06 -71.18
C SER A 78 -17.98 6.97 -70.19
N LEU A 79 -18.13 5.74 -70.70
CA LEU A 79 -18.36 4.55 -69.88
C LEU A 79 -17.19 4.30 -68.92
N ASP A 80 -15.95 4.62 -69.33
CA ASP A 80 -14.76 4.50 -68.48
C ASP A 80 -14.78 5.50 -67.33
N LEU A 81 -15.18 6.75 -67.60
CA LEU A 81 -15.24 7.81 -66.59
C LEU A 81 -16.36 7.53 -65.59
N TYR A 82 -17.50 7.04 -66.07
CA TYR A 82 -18.57 6.51 -65.23
C TYR A 82 -18.12 5.27 -64.43
N GLY A 83 -17.42 4.33 -65.06
CA GLY A 83 -16.89 3.11 -64.45
C GLY A 83 -15.89 3.41 -63.32
N ASN A 84 -14.99 4.37 -63.53
CA ASN A 84 -14.05 4.85 -62.53
C ASN A 84 -14.78 5.49 -61.34
N LEU A 85 -15.79 6.33 -61.59
CA LEU A 85 -16.63 6.90 -60.53
C LEU A 85 -17.44 5.83 -59.78
N LYS A 86 -17.89 4.79 -60.48
CA LYS A 86 -18.59 3.64 -59.89
C LYS A 86 -17.65 2.78 -59.04
N GLN A 87 -16.40 2.57 -59.46
CA GLN A 87 -15.37 1.90 -58.65
C GLN A 87 -14.98 2.73 -57.43
N GLN A 88 -15.06 4.05 -57.54
CA GLN A 88 -14.99 4.97 -56.41
C GLN A 88 -16.30 5.02 -55.61
N GLY A 89 -17.31 4.18 -55.92
CA GLY A 89 -18.53 3.78 -55.20
C GLY A 89 -19.69 4.79 -55.13
N LEU A 90 -20.39 5.01 -56.24
CA LEU A 90 -21.42 6.05 -56.35
C LEU A 90 -22.85 5.55 -55.99
N LEU A 91 -23.00 4.88 -54.85
CA LEU A 91 -24.30 4.63 -54.22
C LEU A 91 -24.56 5.68 -53.12
N LEU A 92 -25.80 6.12 -52.92
CA LEU A 92 -26.11 7.22 -51.99
C LEU A 92 -25.72 6.90 -50.53
N ARG A 93 -25.71 5.61 -50.17
CA ARG A 93 -25.18 5.11 -48.90
C ARG A 93 -23.68 5.40 -48.78
N ASP A 94 -22.92 5.00 -49.79
CA ASP A 94 -21.48 5.22 -49.85
C ASP A 94 -21.16 6.72 -49.88
N PHE A 95 -22.03 7.56 -50.45
CA PHE A 95 -21.87 9.00 -50.42
C PHE A 95 -21.86 9.53 -48.99
N LEU A 96 -22.89 9.21 -48.19
CA LEU A 96 -22.99 9.66 -46.80
C LEU A 96 -21.79 9.17 -45.97
N GLU A 97 -21.43 7.90 -46.10
CA GLU A 97 -20.28 7.30 -45.40
C GLU A 97 -18.96 7.96 -45.82
N ARG A 98 -18.76 8.23 -47.11
CA ARG A 98 -17.54 8.93 -47.57
C ARG A 98 -17.49 10.38 -47.15
N GLN A 99 -18.60 11.12 -47.20
CA GLN A 99 -18.60 12.52 -46.75
C GLN A 99 -18.31 12.60 -45.26
N LEU A 100 -18.86 11.69 -44.45
CA LEU A 100 -18.52 11.62 -43.03
C LEU A 100 -17.09 11.17 -42.78
N GLY A 101 -16.56 10.22 -43.57
CA GLY A 101 -15.15 9.83 -43.47
C GLY A 101 -14.20 10.96 -43.87
N ALA A 102 -14.55 11.75 -44.90
CA ALA A 102 -13.79 12.94 -45.28
C ALA A 102 -13.88 14.05 -44.23
N LEU A 103 -15.06 14.25 -43.63
CA LEU A 103 -15.24 15.15 -42.49
C LEU A 103 -14.41 14.68 -41.29
N GLU A 104 -14.36 13.37 -41.00
CA GLU A 104 -13.58 12.81 -39.89
C GLU A 104 -12.08 13.10 -40.05
N THR A 105 -11.57 13.14 -41.28
CA THR A 105 -10.17 13.54 -41.50
C THR A 105 -9.88 15.00 -41.19
N GLN A 106 -10.89 15.88 -41.25
CA GLN A 106 -10.74 17.31 -40.95
C GLN A 106 -11.08 17.64 -39.49
N THR A 107 -12.18 17.07 -38.98
CA THR A 107 -12.67 17.27 -37.61
C THR A 107 -12.98 15.93 -36.93
N PRO A 108 -11.95 15.16 -36.52
CA PRO A 108 -12.12 13.82 -35.93
C PRO A 108 -13.06 13.82 -34.73
N ASP A 109 -12.90 14.78 -33.82
CA ASP A 109 -13.67 14.88 -32.59
C ASP A 109 -15.18 15.02 -32.87
N THR A 110 -15.56 15.75 -33.92
CA THR A 110 -16.97 16.01 -34.26
C THR A 110 -17.67 14.75 -34.77
N VAL A 111 -16.98 13.95 -35.58
CA VAL A 111 -17.54 12.70 -36.13
C VAL A 111 -17.48 11.57 -35.10
N GLN A 112 -16.34 11.38 -34.44
CA GLN A 112 -16.14 10.29 -33.48
C GLN A 112 -17.00 10.43 -32.22
N SER A 113 -17.23 11.67 -31.76
CA SER A 113 -18.14 11.92 -30.63
C SER A 113 -19.59 11.63 -30.98
N GLY A 114 -19.96 11.69 -32.26
CA GLY A 114 -21.31 11.51 -32.77
C GLY A 114 -22.07 12.82 -33.04
N LEU A 115 -21.45 13.98 -32.83
CA LEU A 115 -22.11 15.28 -32.97
C LEU A 115 -22.54 15.57 -34.41
N ALA A 116 -21.69 15.28 -35.40
CA ALA A 116 -22.05 15.46 -36.81
C ALA A 116 -23.33 14.67 -37.17
N LEU A 117 -23.38 13.41 -36.73
CA LEU A 117 -24.52 12.54 -36.98
C LEU A 117 -25.77 12.96 -36.18
N ASP A 118 -25.60 13.49 -34.97
CA ASP A 118 -26.70 14.03 -34.16
C ASP A 118 -27.30 15.27 -34.81
N LEU A 119 -26.47 16.19 -35.30
CA LEU A 119 -26.91 17.37 -36.04
C LEU A 119 -27.63 17.01 -37.35
N LEU A 120 -27.13 16.03 -38.12
CA LEU A 120 -27.82 15.55 -39.31
C LEU A 120 -29.17 14.92 -38.95
N ALA A 121 -29.24 14.10 -37.91
CA ALA A 121 -30.48 13.49 -37.45
C ALA A 121 -31.47 14.53 -36.90
N TYR A 122 -30.98 15.63 -36.33
CA TYR A 122 -31.81 16.75 -35.90
C TYR A 122 -32.56 17.44 -37.06
N HIS A 123 -32.00 17.39 -38.27
CA HIS A 123 -32.65 17.85 -39.52
C HIS A 123 -33.53 16.78 -40.18
N THR A 124 -33.95 15.75 -39.43
CA THR A 124 -34.88 14.73 -39.91
C THR A 124 -36.11 14.63 -39.04
N THR A 125 -37.22 14.27 -39.65
CA THR A 125 -38.47 13.93 -38.96
C THR A 125 -38.48 12.47 -38.50
N PRO A 126 -39.41 12.09 -37.61
CA PRO A 126 -39.65 10.70 -37.25
C PRO A 126 -39.92 9.79 -38.47
N ASP A 127 -40.60 10.33 -39.48
CA ASP A 127 -40.97 9.66 -40.73
C ASP A 127 -39.84 9.64 -41.78
N ALA A 128 -38.61 9.98 -41.37
CA ALA A 128 -37.42 9.97 -42.20
C ALA A 128 -37.51 10.89 -43.43
N THR A 129 -38.09 12.07 -43.26
CA THR A 129 -38.04 13.18 -44.22
C THR A 129 -37.12 14.28 -43.70
N ALA A 130 -36.56 15.11 -44.59
CA ALA A 130 -35.76 16.24 -44.14
C ALA A 130 -36.66 17.35 -43.58
N GLU A 131 -36.20 17.96 -42.51
CA GLU A 131 -36.85 19.07 -41.84
C GLU A 131 -35.91 20.28 -41.81
N GLU A 132 -36.48 21.46 -42.04
CA GLU A 132 -35.74 22.72 -41.95
C GLU A 132 -35.57 23.10 -40.47
N ARG A 133 -34.38 23.57 -40.10
CA ARG A 133 -34.06 24.04 -38.74
C ARG A 133 -33.50 25.45 -38.81
N THR A 134 -34.03 26.32 -37.98
CA THR A 134 -33.51 27.68 -37.84
C THR A 134 -32.22 27.68 -37.01
N ARG A 135 -31.34 28.65 -37.26
CA ARG A 135 -30.13 28.85 -36.45
C ARG A 135 -30.46 29.04 -34.96
N GLU A 136 -31.54 29.74 -34.64
CA GLU A 136 -32.00 29.93 -33.26
C GLU A 136 -32.41 28.62 -32.57
N GLN A 137 -33.09 27.71 -33.28
CA GLN A 137 -33.42 26.40 -32.74
C GLN A 137 -32.16 25.57 -32.48
N LEU A 138 -31.21 25.57 -33.41
CA LEU A 138 -29.94 24.87 -33.23
C LEU A 138 -29.16 25.39 -32.02
N LEU A 139 -29.02 26.71 -31.87
CA LEU A 139 -28.31 27.30 -30.74
C LEU A 139 -29.02 27.10 -29.40
N ARG A 140 -30.36 26.98 -29.40
CA ARG A 140 -31.15 26.69 -28.21
C ARG A 140 -31.00 25.24 -27.77
N ASP A 141 -31.13 24.31 -28.71
CA ASP A 141 -31.11 22.88 -28.43
C ASP A 141 -29.68 22.35 -28.30
N TYR A 142 -28.67 23.07 -28.78
CA TYR A 142 -27.26 22.76 -28.54
C TYR A 142 -26.56 23.87 -27.75
N ARG A 143 -27.27 24.46 -26.78
CA ARG A 143 -26.79 25.59 -25.95
C ARG A 143 -25.42 25.37 -25.28
N HIS A 144 -25.08 24.13 -24.94
CA HIS A 144 -23.77 23.77 -24.34
C HIS A 144 -22.61 23.80 -25.35
N ARG A 145 -22.90 23.91 -26.64
CA ARG A 145 -21.96 23.91 -27.77
C ARG A 145 -22.25 25.09 -28.73
N ALA A 146 -22.79 26.19 -28.21
CA ALA A 146 -23.22 27.34 -29.01
C ALA A 146 -22.10 27.94 -29.88
N ASP A 147 -20.84 27.83 -29.45
CA ASP A 147 -19.67 28.32 -30.19
C ASP A 147 -19.18 27.35 -31.30
N ASP A 148 -19.48 26.06 -31.14
CA ASP A 148 -18.97 25.00 -32.02
C ASP A 148 -19.96 24.63 -33.11
N VAL A 149 -21.26 24.55 -32.78
CA VAL A 149 -22.32 24.11 -33.70
C VAL A 149 -22.37 24.92 -34.99
N PRO A 150 -22.25 26.27 -34.99
CA PRO A 150 -22.22 27.02 -36.24
C PRO A 150 -21.10 26.60 -37.20
N LYS A 151 -19.90 26.30 -36.67
CA LYS A 151 -18.75 25.85 -37.47
C LYS A 151 -18.98 24.46 -38.04
N VAL A 152 -19.49 23.54 -37.22
CA VAL A 152 -19.82 22.18 -37.67
C VAL A 152 -20.91 22.21 -38.74
N VAL A 153 -21.92 23.07 -38.61
CA VAL A 153 -22.97 23.24 -39.62
C VAL A 153 -22.38 23.78 -40.93
N GLU A 154 -21.47 24.74 -40.88
CA GLU A 154 -20.75 25.25 -42.05
C GLU A 154 -19.92 24.16 -42.75
N GLU A 155 -19.22 23.33 -41.98
CA GLU A 155 -18.49 22.16 -42.49
C GLU A 155 -19.45 21.16 -43.17
N LEU A 156 -20.57 20.83 -42.53
CA LEU A 156 -21.59 19.93 -43.10
C LEU A 156 -22.21 20.49 -44.39
N CYS A 157 -22.34 21.81 -44.52
CA CYS A 157 -22.72 22.47 -45.78
C CYS A 157 -21.63 22.33 -46.84
N GLY A 158 -20.36 22.53 -46.47
CA GLY A 158 -19.21 22.35 -47.37
C GLY A 158 -19.07 20.92 -47.92
N PHE A 159 -19.50 19.92 -47.16
CA PHE A 159 -19.55 18.51 -47.56
C PHE A 159 -20.88 18.10 -48.24
N TYR A 160 -21.75 19.05 -48.57
CA TYR A 160 -23.06 18.79 -49.21
C TYR A 160 -23.96 17.83 -48.42
N LEU A 161 -23.85 17.82 -47.09
CA LEU A 161 -24.73 17.06 -46.20
C LEU A 161 -25.89 17.94 -45.71
N LEU A 162 -25.63 19.22 -45.48
CA LEU A 162 -26.62 20.27 -45.25
C LEU A 162 -26.62 21.27 -46.40
N SER A 163 -27.71 22.00 -46.55
CA SER A 163 -27.83 23.17 -47.41
C SER A 163 -28.28 24.37 -46.59
N ASP A 164 -27.75 25.54 -46.94
CA ASP A 164 -28.18 26.81 -46.39
C ASP A 164 -29.40 27.31 -47.19
N SER A 165 -30.57 27.36 -46.53
CA SER A 165 -31.83 27.84 -47.10
C SER A 165 -32.06 29.33 -46.85
N SER A 166 -31.10 30.06 -46.29
CA SER A 166 -31.20 31.49 -46.00
C SER A 166 -31.39 32.36 -47.24
N GLN A 167 -30.89 31.93 -48.41
CA GLN A 167 -30.97 32.70 -49.67
C GLN A 167 -32.33 32.56 -50.39
N ASP A 168 -33.10 31.50 -50.12
CA ASP A 168 -34.35 31.20 -50.84
C ASP A 168 -35.60 31.85 -50.22
N ARG A 169 -35.46 32.55 -49.07
CA ARG A 169 -36.60 33.03 -48.27
C ARG A 169 -36.74 34.56 -48.29
N ARG A 170 -37.99 35.05 -48.34
CA ARG A 170 -38.31 36.50 -48.18
C ARG A 170 -38.15 37.02 -46.75
N ASP A 171 -38.12 36.12 -45.76
CA ASP A 171 -38.12 36.48 -44.33
C ASP A 171 -36.70 36.68 -43.75
N GLY A 172 -35.65 36.32 -44.49
CA GLY A 172 -34.24 36.55 -44.13
C GLY A 172 -33.70 35.77 -42.92
N VAL A 173 -34.47 34.85 -42.33
CA VAL A 173 -34.01 34.07 -41.16
C VAL A 173 -33.06 32.95 -41.59
N PRO A 174 -31.81 32.90 -41.06
CA PRO A 174 -30.85 31.85 -41.39
C PRO A 174 -31.36 30.46 -40.97
N SER A 175 -31.42 29.54 -41.92
CA SER A 175 -31.98 28.20 -41.76
C SER A 175 -31.17 27.19 -42.56
N THR A 176 -31.16 25.96 -42.07
CA THR A 176 -30.47 24.84 -42.69
C THR A 176 -31.41 23.65 -42.84
N ARG A 177 -31.20 22.86 -43.89
CA ARG A 177 -31.90 21.60 -44.17
C ARG A 177 -30.88 20.57 -44.61
N LEU A 178 -31.23 19.28 -44.57
CA LEU A 178 -30.45 18.30 -45.32
C LEU A 178 -30.38 18.70 -46.79
N ALA A 179 -29.19 18.57 -47.39
CA ALA A 179 -28.97 18.94 -48.79
C ALA A 179 -29.93 18.21 -49.74
N HIS A 180 -30.42 17.04 -49.32
CA HIS A 180 -31.49 16.34 -50.02
C HIS A 180 -32.39 15.53 -49.06
N ASP A 181 -33.69 15.49 -49.33
CA ASP A 181 -34.70 14.75 -48.56
C ASP A 181 -34.38 13.25 -48.41
N THR A 182 -33.62 12.72 -49.35
CA THR A 182 -33.32 11.29 -49.44
C THR A 182 -32.10 10.88 -48.63
N LEU A 183 -31.38 11.85 -48.05
CA LEU A 183 -30.41 11.59 -47.00
C LEU A 183 -31.11 11.24 -45.69
N ALA A 184 -32.34 11.72 -45.46
CA ALA A 184 -33.03 11.54 -44.18
C ALA A 184 -33.21 10.07 -43.75
N PRO A 185 -33.62 9.12 -44.62
CA PRO A 185 -33.69 7.70 -44.28
C PRO A 185 -32.32 7.09 -43.95
N LEU A 186 -31.26 7.51 -44.66
CA LEU A 186 -29.91 7.01 -44.45
C LEU A 186 -29.33 7.51 -43.14
N VAL A 187 -29.46 8.81 -42.87
CA VAL A 187 -29.05 9.46 -41.62
C VAL A 187 -29.75 8.79 -40.44
N ARG A 188 -31.07 8.57 -40.51
CA ARG A 188 -31.83 7.90 -39.43
C ARG A 188 -31.36 6.46 -39.20
N ARG A 189 -31.13 5.70 -40.27
CA ARG A 189 -30.63 4.32 -40.21
C ARG A 189 -29.24 4.27 -39.58
N MET A 190 -28.35 5.17 -39.98
CA MET A 190 -26.98 5.25 -39.48
C MET A 190 -26.94 5.75 -38.03
N PHE A 191 -27.77 6.75 -37.68
CA PHE A 191 -27.93 7.23 -36.31
C PHE A 191 -28.36 6.11 -35.37
N ALA A 192 -29.35 5.30 -35.77
CA ALA A 192 -29.85 4.19 -34.97
C ALA A 192 -28.82 3.06 -34.75
N ARG A 193 -27.89 2.88 -35.70
CA ARG A 193 -26.85 1.83 -35.67
C ARG A 193 -25.49 2.30 -35.14
N SER A 194 -25.27 3.62 -35.08
CA SER A 194 -23.99 4.20 -34.68
C SER A 194 -23.68 3.89 -33.22
N ASP A 195 -22.47 3.41 -32.99
CA ASP A 195 -21.91 3.19 -31.67
C ASP A 195 -21.05 4.38 -31.20
N SER A 196 -21.18 5.57 -31.77
CA SER A 196 -20.52 6.76 -31.22
C SER A 196 -21.00 7.04 -29.78
N PRO A 197 -20.20 7.75 -28.95
CA PRO A 197 -20.61 8.14 -27.60
C PRO A 197 -21.98 8.85 -27.56
N GLY A 198 -22.23 9.82 -28.43
CA GLY A 198 -23.49 10.56 -28.50
C GLY A 198 -24.70 9.67 -28.83
N GLN A 199 -24.59 8.80 -29.84
CA GLN A 199 -25.69 7.90 -30.22
C GLN A 199 -25.95 6.79 -29.21
N ARG A 200 -24.91 6.28 -28.52
CA ARG A 200 -25.10 5.37 -27.38
C ARG A 200 -25.82 6.05 -26.22
N ALA A 201 -25.40 7.27 -25.85
CA ALA A 201 -26.04 8.05 -24.80
C ALA A 201 -27.53 8.31 -25.13
N ARG A 202 -27.83 8.69 -26.38
CA ARG A 202 -29.20 8.90 -26.84
C ARG A 202 -30.06 7.66 -26.71
N ARG A 203 -29.56 6.48 -27.15
CA ARG A 203 -30.29 5.20 -27.02
C ARG A 203 -30.57 4.84 -25.56
N ILE A 204 -29.60 5.02 -24.67
CA ILE A 204 -29.77 4.74 -23.24
C ILE A 204 -30.85 5.66 -22.65
N ILE A 205 -30.75 6.97 -22.90
CA ILE A 205 -31.72 7.95 -22.43
C ILE A 205 -33.12 7.64 -22.96
N GLU A 206 -33.27 7.41 -24.27
CA GLU A 206 -34.58 7.15 -24.90
C GLU A 206 -35.23 5.86 -24.38
N SER A 207 -34.43 4.82 -24.12
CA SER A 207 -34.96 3.56 -23.57
C SER A 207 -35.52 3.70 -22.15
N ARG A 208 -35.05 4.70 -21.39
CA ARG A 208 -35.40 4.89 -19.97
C ARG A 208 -36.30 6.09 -19.74
N SER A 209 -36.23 7.12 -20.57
CA SER A 209 -36.99 8.37 -20.40
C SER A 209 -38.50 8.16 -20.50
N ALA A 210 -38.95 7.10 -21.18
CA ALA A 210 -40.35 6.70 -21.24
C ALA A 210 -40.97 6.45 -19.84
N GLU A 211 -40.19 5.92 -18.88
CA GLU A 211 -40.66 5.72 -17.50
C GLU A 211 -40.85 7.05 -16.74
N TRP A 212 -40.15 8.09 -17.17
CA TRP A 212 -40.12 9.41 -16.54
C TRP A 212 -41.10 10.39 -17.19
N ALA A 213 -41.76 10.00 -18.29
CA ALA A 213 -42.70 10.83 -19.01
C ALA A 213 -43.89 11.29 -18.15
N GLY A 214 -44.32 12.53 -18.33
CA GLY A 214 -45.53 13.07 -17.69
C GLY A 214 -45.41 13.22 -16.16
N GLY A 215 -44.22 13.53 -15.64
CA GLY A 215 -44.01 13.81 -14.21
C GLY A 215 -43.79 12.58 -13.33
N ARG A 216 -43.81 11.36 -13.88
CA ARG A 216 -43.57 10.13 -13.10
C ARG A 216 -42.11 10.03 -12.64
N GLN A 217 -41.90 9.28 -11.55
CA GLN A 217 -40.56 8.84 -11.12
C GLN A 217 -40.33 7.43 -11.67
N GLY A 218 -39.35 7.31 -12.57
CA GLY A 218 -38.91 6.03 -13.11
C GLY A 218 -37.71 5.47 -12.36
N THR A 219 -37.13 4.41 -12.92
CA THR A 219 -35.87 3.85 -12.42
C THR A 219 -34.69 4.73 -12.87
N PRO A 220 -33.76 5.12 -11.97
CA PRO A 220 -32.55 5.82 -12.38
C PRO A 220 -31.59 4.90 -13.14
N LEU A 221 -30.68 5.52 -13.89
CA LEU A 221 -29.62 4.80 -14.61
C LEU A 221 -28.65 4.15 -13.62
N ASP A 222 -28.15 2.98 -13.98
CA ASP A 222 -27.06 2.36 -13.24
C ASP A 222 -25.73 3.10 -13.44
N GLU A 223 -24.69 2.68 -12.72
CA GLU A 223 -23.39 3.36 -12.72
C GLU A 223 -22.72 3.32 -14.11
N ARG A 224 -22.94 2.25 -14.88
CA ARG A 224 -22.33 2.06 -16.19
C ARG A 224 -23.05 2.87 -17.26
N ASP A 225 -24.37 2.78 -17.29
CA ASP A 225 -25.24 3.50 -18.22
C ASP A 225 -25.11 5.00 -18.00
N LEU A 226 -25.10 5.46 -16.75
CA LEU A 226 -24.88 6.88 -16.42
C LEU A 226 -23.52 7.37 -16.91
N ALA A 227 -22.45 6.58 -16.74
CA ALA A 227 -21.12 6.95 -17.23
C ALA A 227 -21.08 7.08 -18.76
N GLN A 228 -21.74 6.16 -19.48
CA GLN A 228 -21.85 6.22 -20.94
C GLN A 228 -22.66 7.44 -21.40
N VAL A 229 -23.75 7.76 -20.69
CA VAL A 229 -24.56 8.95 -20.97
C VAL A 229 -23.75 10.23 -20.77
N LEU A 230 -23.05 10.37 -19.64
CA LEU A 230 -22.23 11.55 -19.36
C LEU A 230 -21.09 11.73 -20.36
N GLN A 231 -20.52 10.62 -20.87
CA GLN A 231 -19.50 10.66 -21.91
C GLN A 231 -20.05 11.14 -23.26
N GLY A 232 -21.28 10.75 -23.62
CA GLY A 232 -21.92 11.14 -24.89
C GLY A 232 -22.64 12.48 -24.87
N LEU A 233 -22.91 13.03 -23.68
CA LEU A 233 -23.66 14.27 -23.48
C LEU A 233 -23.16 15.47 -24.33
N PRO A 234 -21.84 15.70 -24.51
CA PRO A 234 -21.35 16.81 -25.33
C PRO A 234 -21.72 16.70 -26.82
N ALA A 235 -22.02 15.49 -27.29
CA ALA A 235 -22.26 15.19 -28.71
C ALA A 235 -23.73 14.98 -29.06
N MET A 236 -24.63 15.27 -28.12
CA MET A 236 -26.09 15.22 -28.33
C MET A 236 -26.71 16.59 -28.09
N ARG A 237 -27.94 16.78 -28.58
CA ARG A 237 -28.77 17.91 -28.17
C ARG A 237 -28.98 17.94 -26.65
N ALA A 238 -29.23 19.13 -26.13
CA ALA A 238 -29.59 19.39 -24.76
C ALA A 238 -30.76 18.48 -24.35
N PRO A 239 -30.67 17.84 -23.17
CA PRO A 239 -31.70 16.93 -22.70
C PRO A 239 -33.05 17.63 -22.55
N ALA A 240 -34.12 16.91 -22.90
CA ALA A 240 -35.48 17.36 -22.59
C ALA A 240 -35.71 17.35 -21.06
N PRO A 241 -36.73 18.07 -20.53
CA PRO A 241 -36.96 18.14 -19.08
C PRO A 241 -37.10 16.77 -18.40
N ASP A 242 -37.73 15.79 -19.06
CA ASP A 242 -37.89 14.43 -18.53
C ASP A 242 -36.56 13.66 -18.53
N GLU A 243 -35.73 13.85 -19.55
CA GLU A 243 -34.37 13.29 -19.65
C GLU A 243 -33.46 13.91 -18.57
N GLU A 244 -33.60 15.21 -18.31
CA GLU A 244 -32.87 15.90 -17.25
C GLU A 244 -33.26 15.38 -15.85
N ARG A 245 -34.56 15.14 -15.60
CA ARG A 245 -35.02 14.52 -14.34
C ARG A 245 -34.43 13.12 -14.13
N LEU A 246 -34.41 12.29 -15.18
CA LEU A 246 -33.75 10.96 -15.15
C LEU A 246 -32.27 11.09 -14.76
N MET A 247 -31.53 11.98 -15.41
CA MET A 247 -30.10 12.16 -15.13
C MET A 247 -29.83 12.69 -13.73
N GLN A 248 -30.60 13.69 -13.28
CA GLN A 248 -30.47 14.24 -11.93
C GLN A 248 -30.74 13.17 -10.86
N ALA A 249 -31.79 12.35 -11.05
CA ALA A 249 -32.08 11.24 -10.14
C ALA A 249 -30.94 10.20 -10.12
N SER A 250 -30.36 9.90 -11.29
CA SER A 250 -29.25 8.95 -11.42
C SER A 250 -27.98 9.45 -10.72
N LEU A 251 -27.64 10.73 -10.87
CA LEU A 251 -26.52 11.37 -10.18
C LEU A 251 -26.72 11.37 -8.67
N ASN A 252 -27.93 11.70 -8.21
CA ASN A 252 -28.27 11.68 -6.79
C ASN A 252 -28.17 10.27 -6.19
N GLU A 253 -28.64 9.25 -6.91
CA GLU A 253 -28.52 7.86 -6.46
C GLU A 253 -27.05 7.42 -6.36
N ARG A 254 -26.21 7.79 -7.33
CA ARG A 254 -24.76 7.53 -7.28
C ARG A 254 -24.14 8.13 -6.02
N LEU A 255 -24.42 9.40 -5.72
CA LEU A 255 -23.90 10.06 -4.52
C LEU A 255 -24.38 9.37 -3.23
N GLN A 256 -25.63 8.93 -3.18
CA GLN A 256 -26.15 8.17 -2.04
C GLN A 256 -25.48 6.81 -1.88
N ARG A 257 -25.28 6.06 -2.98
CA ARG A 257 -24.58 4.77 -2.97
C ARG A 257 -23.13 4.92 -2.51
N GLU A 258 -22.42 5.95 -2.98
CA GLU A 258 -21.05 6.25 -2.54
C GLU A 258 -20.97 6.57 -1.04
N ARG A 259 -21.92 7.37 -0.52
CA ARG A 259 -22.02 7.65 0.92
C ARG A 259 -22.26 6.37 1.73
N ARG A 260 -23.19 5.52 1.31
CA ARG A 260 -23.47 4.22 1.97
C ARG A 260 -22.25 3.30 1.99
N ARG A 261 -21.52 3.21 0.88
CA ARG A 261 -20.28 2.41 0.82
C ARG A 261 -19.21 2.95 1.77
N ARG A 262 -19.06 4.28 1.88
CA ARG A 262 -18.11 4.89 2.82
C ARG A 262 -18.50 4.62 4.27
N THR A 263 -19.76 4.80 4.64
CA THR A 263 -20.23 4.54 6.01
C THR A 263 -20.11 3.06 6.38
N GLN A 264 -20.46 2.12 5.49
CA GLN A 264 -20.29 0.69 5.73
C GLN A 264 -18.81 0.30 5.93
N ARG A 265 -17.89 0.81 5.09
CA ARG A 265 -16.46 0.56 5.27
C ARG A 265 -15.94 1.13 6.59
N PHE A 266 -16.43 2.29 6.99
CA PHE A 266 -16.07 2.89 8.28
C PHE A 266 -16.55 2.02 9.46
N LEU A 267 -17.81 1.58 9.42
CA LEU A 267 -18.38 0.67 10.44
C LEU A 267 -17.61 -0.64 10.53
N LEU A 268 -17.33 -1.31 9.40
CA LEU A 268 -16.58 -2.57 9.38
C LEU A 268 -15.16 -2.43 9.95
N ARG A 269 -14.47 -1.33 9.65
CA ARG A 269 -13.15 -1.04 10.23
C ARG A 269 -13.25 -0.78 11.73
N GLY A 270 -14.26 -0.03 12.17
CA GLY A 270 -14.53 0.22 13.58
C GLY A 270 -14.78 -1.08 14.37
N THR A 271 -15.59 -1.99 13.81
CA THR A 271 -15.84 -3.30 14.44
C THR A 271 -14.59 -4.16 14.51
N LEU A 272 -13.74 -4.15 13.47
CA LEU A 272 -12.48 -4.90 13.49
C LEU A 272 -11.52 -4.41 14.57
N ILE A 273 -11.40 -3.09 14.73
CA ILE A 273 -10.56 -2.47 15.78
C ILE A 273 -11.07 -2.88 17.17
N LEU A 274 -12.38 -2.83 17.39
CA LEU A 274 -12.98 -3.24 18.67
C LEU A 274 -12.72 -4.72 18.97
N VAL A 275 -12.85 -5.60 17.98
CA VAL A 275 -12.55 -7.04 18.15
C VAL A 275 -11.07 -7.24 18.50
N LEU A 276 -10.15 -6.60 17.77
CA LEU A 276 -8.71 -6.70 18.05
C LEU A 276 -8.35 -6.15 19.43
N ALA A 277 -8.95 -5.04 19.85
CA ALA A 277 -8.76 -4.47 21.18
C ALA A 277 -9.27 -5.44 22.27
N SER A 278 -10.45 -6.03 22.09
CA SER A 278 -10.98 -7.02 23.03
C SER A 278 -10.10 -8.27 23.15
N LEU A 279 -9.55 -8.74 22.02
CA LEU A 279 -8.62 -9.85 22.00
C LEU A 279 -7.29 -9.49 22.69
N GLY A 280 -6.80 -8.27 22.50
CA GLY A 280 -5.62 -7.74 23.19
C GLY A 280 -5.82 -7.67 24.72
N VAL A 281 -6.98 -7.21 25.18
CA VAL A 281 -7.31 -7.20 26.62
C VAL A 281 -7.40 -8.63 27.18
N ALA A 282 -8.02 -9.54 26.44
CA ALA A 282 -8.15 -10.95 26.86
C ALA A 282 -6.78 -11.64 26.98
N THR A 283 -5.88 -11.44 26.00
CA THR A 283 -4.54 -12.03 26.03
C THR A 283 -3.67 -11.42 27.14
N TRP A 284 -3.75 -10.10 27.34
CA TRP A 284 -3.06 -9.44 28.44
C TRP A 284 -3.53 -9.93 29.82
N GLY A 285 -4.85 -10.10 30.00
CA GLY A 285 -5.42 -10.64 31.24
C GLY A 285 -5.00 -12.09 31.50
N TRP A 286 -5.04 -12.94 30.48
CA TRP A 286 -4.64 -14.36 30.60
C TRP A 286 -3.16 -14.52 30.92
N ASP A 287 -2.30 -13.74 30.25
CA ASP A 287 -0.88 -13.71 30.55
C ASP A 287 -0.63 -13.19 31.98
N GLY A 288 -1.32 -12.14 32.42
CA GLY A 288 -1.27 -11.66 33.80
C GLY A 288 -1.60 -12.74 34.84
N ALA A 289 -2.65 -13.52 34.61
CA ALA A 289 -3.05 -14.63 35.49
C ALA A 289 -1.97 -15.73 35.56
N ARG A 290 -1.46 -16.19 34.41
CA ARG A 290 -0.37 -17.18 34.35
C ARG A 290 0.88 -16.73 35.09
N ARG A 291 1.20 -15.43 34.99
CA ARG A 291 2.34 -14.82 35.67
C ARG A 291 2.15 -14.82 37.20
N ALA A 292 0.94 -14.54 37.68
CA ALA A 292 0.62 -14.58 39.10
C ALA A 292 0.75 -16.02 39.67
N ASP A 293 0.25 -17.02 38.94
CA ASP A 293 0.31 -18.43 39.36
C ASP A 293 1.74 -18.94 39.50
N ARG A 294 2.61 -18.63 38.52
CA ARG A 294 4.04 -19.01 38.58
C ARG A 294 4.75 -18.41 39.79
N LEU A 295 4.49 -17.13 40.08
CA LEU A 295 5.09 -16.48 41.25
C LEU A 295 4.57 -17.10 42.55
N ALA A 296 3.28 -17.44 42.61
CA ALA A 296 2.71 -18.14 43.75
C ALA A 296 3.36 -19.51 43.96
N GLN A 297 3.63 -20.27 42.89
CA GLN A 297 4.36 -21.54 42.95
C GLN A 297 5.79 -21.34 43.47
N LEU A 298 6.56 -20.39 42.94
CA LEU A 298 7.92 -20.10 43.43
C LEU A 298 7.95 -19.67 44.90
N ARG A 299 6.96 -18.89 45.34
CA ARG A 299 6.81 -18.50 46.76
C ARG A 299 6.49 -19.72 47.64
N ARG A 300 5.67 -20.65 47.16
CA ARG A 300 5.37 -21.91 47.88
C ARG A 300 6.59 -22.80 47.99
N THR A 301 7.31 -23.05 46.89
CA THR A 301 8.53 -23.88 46.92
C THR A 301 9.59 -23.29 47.85
N ALA A 302 9.79 -21.97 47.81
CA ALA A 302 10.67 -21.28 48.74
C ALA A 302 10.20 -21.41 50.20
N ALA A 303 8.90 -21.31 50.46
CA ALA A 303 8.35 -21.45 51.81
C ALA A 303 8.47 -22.88 52.36
N GLU A 304 8.22 -23.90 51.53
CA GLU A 304 8.37 -25.32 51.88
C GLU A 304 9.83 -25.72 52.08
N ALA A 305 10.74 -25.15 51.29
CA ALA A 305 12.17 -25.33 51.51
C ALA A 305 12.58 -24.73 52.86
N LEU A 306 12.22 -23.47 53.14
CA LEU A 306 12.51 -22.82 54.42
C LEU A 306 11.88 -23.52 55.64
N ALA A 307 10.75 -24.22 55.47
CA ALA A 307 10.14 -24.99 56.56
C ALA A 307 10.97 -26.22 56.97
N ARG A 308 11.84 -26.74 56.08
CA ARG A 308 12.74 -27.88 56.35
C ARG A 308 14.12 -27.46 56.83
N ARG A 309 14.34 -26.17 57.06
CA ARG A 309 15.64 -25.58 57.41
C ARG A 309 16.27 -26.22 58.64
N ASP A 310 15.47 -26.54 59.64
CA ASP A 310 15.98 -27.04 60.93
C ASP A 310 16.41 -28.52 60.86
N HIS A 311 16.15 -29.22 59.76
CA HIS A 311 16.54 -30.62 59.55
C HIS A 311 17.58 -30.78 58.44
N GLU A 312 17.52 -29.94 57.40
CA GLU A 312 18.48 -29.94 56.30
C GLU A 312 18.85 -28.50 55.88
N PRO A 313 19.71 -27.79 56.62
CA PRO A 313 19.90 -26.35 56.46
C PRO A 313 20.51 -25.94 55.12
N ALA A 314 21.49 -26.68 54.61
CA ALA A 314 22.18 -26.31 53.36
C ALA A 314 21.30 -26.54 52.11
N SER A 315 20.65 -27.69 52.00
CA SER A 315 19.81 -28.05 50.84
C SER A 315 18.56 -27.17 50.75
N SER A 316 17.91 -26.93 51.89
CA SER A 316 16.72 -26.08 51.99
C SER A 316 17.01 -24.62 51.60
N LEU A 317 18.12 -24.06 52.08
CA LEU A 317 18.51 -22.69 51.73
C LEU A 317 18.88 -22.57 50.26
N MET A 318 19.63 -23.54 49.70
CA MET A 318 19.95 -23.53 48.27
C MET A 318 18.69 -23.60 47.40
N GLN A 319 17.69 -24.41 47.77
CA GLN A 319 16.42 -24.48 47.03
C GLN A 319 15.63 -23.17 47.12
N ALA A 320 15.58 -22.53 48.30
CA ALA A 320 14.90 -21.25 48.50
C ALA A 320 15.59 -20.10 47.73
N ILE A 321 16.93 -20.08 47.70
CA ILE A 321 17.72 -19.15 46.90
C ILE A 321 17.49 -19.38 45.41
N ALA A 322 17.49 -20.64 44.95
CA ALA A 322 17.24 -20.97 43.55
C ALA A 322 15.85 -20.51 43.08
N ALA A 323 14.81 -20.73 43.89
CA ALA A 323 13.46 -20.22 43.61
C ALA A 323 13.43 -18.67 43.54
N THR A 324 14.22 -18.01 44.40
CA THR A 324 14.37 -16.55 44.38
C THR A 324 15.12 -16.07 43.15
N GLY A 325 16.18 -16.76 42.73
CA GLY A 325 16.93 -16.47 41.51
C GLY A 325 16.07 -16.60 40.25
N GLN A 326 15.21 -17.61 40.19
CA GLN A 326 14.24 -17.75 39.09
C GLN A 326 13.21 -16.61 39.07
N SER A 327 12.71 -16.19 40.24
CA SER A 327 11.81 -15.03 40.37
C SER A 327 12.50 -13.73 39.93
N LEU A 328 13.75 -13.52 40.32
CA LEU A 328 14.54 -12.34 40.01
C LEU A 328 14.87 -12.26 38.51
N ALA A 329 15.32 -13.36 37.90
CA ALA A 329 15.68 -13.39 36.48
C ALA A 329 14.49 -13.10 35.55
N TRP A 330 13.28 -13.50 35.96
CA TRP A 330 12.09 -13.34 35.15
C TRP A 330 11.31 -12.05 35.44
N ARG A 331 11.28 -11.57 36.70
CA ARG A 331 10.40 -10.47 37.15
C ARG A 331 11.12 -9.34 37.90
N GLY A 332 12.39 -9.52 38.26
CA GLY A 332 13.11 -8.57 39.11
C GLY A 332 12.62 -8.55 40.56
N GLU A 333 11.80 -9.52 40.98
CA GLU A 333 11.27 -9.59 42.35
C GLU A 333 12.05 -10.60 43.19
N VAL A 334 12.55 -10.15 44.34
CA VAL A 334 13.15 -11.01 45.38
C VAL A 334 12.04 -11.56 46.28
N ILE A 335 12.10 -12.85 46.63
CA ILE A 335 11.13 -13.46 47.54
C ILE A 335 11.41 -12.97 48.97
N PRO A 336 10.53 -12.16 49.59
CA PRO A 336 10.86 -11.47 50.84
C PRO A 336 11.17 -12.43 52.00
N LYS A 337 10.51 -13.60 52.02
CA LYS A 337 10.71 -14.63 53.06
C LYS A 337 12.11 -15.27 53.01
N VAL A 338 12.69 -15.40 51.81
CA VAL A 338 14.06 -15.91 51.62
C VAL A 338 15.06 -14.84 52.01
N GLN A 339 14.84 -13.60 51.57
CA GLN A 339 15.67 -12.46 51.95
C GLN A 339 15.75 -12.29 53.48
N TYR A 340 14.61 -12.35 54.17
CA TYR A 340 14.56 -12.24 55.63
C TYR A 340 15.33 -13.36 56.33
N SER A 341 15.16 -14.60 55.85
CA SER A 341 15.89 -15.77 56.40
C SER A 341 17.40 -15.66 56.21
N LEU A 342 17.86 -15.17 55.05
CA LEU A 342 19.29 -14.95 54.80
C LEU A 342 19.86 -13.83 55.67
N SER A 343 19.14 -12.71 55.81
CA SER A 343 19.58 -11.63 56.69
C SER A 343 19.69 -12.07 58.15
N ALA A 344 18.77 -12.92 58.63
CA ALA A 344 18.84 -13.47 59.97
C ALA A 344 20.09 -14.35 60.17
N LEU A 345 20.40 -15.23 59.20
CA LEU A 345 21.60 -16.07 59.24
C LEU A 345 22.90 -15.25 59.23
N THR A 346 22.97 -14.18 58.44
CA THR A 346 24.16 -13.32 58.43
C THR A 346 24.39 -12.60 59.76
N GLN A 347 23.33 -12.33 60.52
CA GLN A 347 23.45 -11.75 61.86
C GLN A 347 23.83 -12.79 62.92
N GLU A 348 23.38 -14.03 62.77
CA GLU A 348 23.74 -15.14 63.66
C GLU A 348 25.20 -15.60 63.47
N ALA A 349 25.76 -15.44 62.26
CA ALA A 349 27.12 -15.84 61.90
C ALA A 349 28.22 -14.81 62.24
N LEU A 350 27.95 -13.79 63.07
CA LEU A 350 28.99 -12.86 63.54
C LEU A 350 29.97 -13.62 64.47
N GLU A 351 31.20 -13.86 64.00
CA GLU A 351 32.23 -14.62 64.73
C GLU A 351 32.56 -13.99 66.10
N GLN A 352 32.40 -14.76 67.19
CA GLN A 352 32.61 -14.31 68.58
C GLN A 352 33.93 -14.82 69.21
N ASN A 353 34.86 -15.36 68.41
CA ASN A 353 36.07 -15.99 68.93
C ASN A 353 37.18 -14.96 69.19
N VAL A 354 37.28 -14.50 70.44
CA VAL A 354 38.38 -13.65 70.92
C VAL A 354 39.43 -14.51 71.62
N TYR A 355 40.68 -14.47 71.14
CA TYR A 355 41.83 -15.15 71.73
C TYR A 355 42.71 -14.13 72.47
N GLU A 356 42.70 -14.16 73.81
CA GLU A 356 43.33 -13.12 74.62
C GLU A 356 44.86 -13.32 74.79
N HIS A 357 45.61 -12.23 74.65
CA HIS A 357 47.02 -12.12 75.02
C HIS A 357 47.22 -10.96 75.98
N GLY A 358 48.12 -11.12 76.96
CA GLY A 358 48.34 -10.16 78.04
C GLY A 358 49.17 -8.92 77.65
N GLY A 359 49.48 -8.75 76.36
CA GLY A 359 50.28 -7.66 75.82
C GLY A 359 50.21 -7.61 74.29
N PRO A 360 50.86 -6.62 73.65
CA PRO A 360 50.93 -6.51 72.20
C PRO A 360 51.41 -7.81 71.55
N ILE A 361 50.65 -8.29 70.56
CA ILE A 361 51.02 -9.45 69.73
C ILE A 361 51.84 -8.92 68.56
N HIS A 362 53.04 -9.46 68.37
CA HIS A 362 53.93 -9.08 67.27
C HIS A 362 53.95 -10.09 66.14
N ALA A 363 53.60 -11.36 66.42
CA ALA A 363 53.64 -12.44 65.46
C ALA A 363 52.41 -13.34 65.55
N ILE A 364 51.88 -13.71 64.39
CA ILE A 364 50.81 -14.70 64.25
C ILE A 364 51.20 -15.66 63.12
N ALA A 365 50.94 -16.95 63.31
CA ALA A 365 51.04 -17.95 62.27
C ALA A 365 49.83 -18.88 62.33
N VAL A 366 49.42 -19.41 61.16
CA VAL A 366 48.36 -20.42 61.07
C VAL A 366 49.00 -21.71 60.56
N SER A 367 48.63 -22.85 61.15
CA SER A 367 49.11 -24.15 60.69
C SER A 367 48.59 -24.46 59.29
N ARG A 368 49.31 -25.30 58.55
CA ARG A 368 48.98 -25.62 57.15
C ARG A 368 47.60 -26.27 56.97
N ASP A 369 47.14 -27.03 57.95
CA ASP A 369 45.81 -27.65 57.97
C ASP A 369 44.70 -26.67 58.41
N GLY A 370 45.06 -25.44 58.79
CA GLY A 370 44.12 -24.43 59.28
C GLY A 370 43.50 -24.77 60.64
N ALA A 371 44.02 -25.78 61.34
CA ALA A 371 43.45 -26.21 62.62
C ALA A 371 43.99 -25.43 63.81
N LEU A 372 45.19 -24.84 63.70
CA LEU A 372 45.89 -24.17 64.79
C LEU A 372 46.32 -22.75 64.43
N ILE A 373 46.33 -21.88 65.43
CA ILE A 373 46.93 -20.54 65.37
C ILE A 373 48.04 -20.47 66.41
N ALA A 374 49.21 -19.99 66.04
CA ALA A 374 50.24 -19.57 66.98
C ALA A 374 50.26 -18.05 67.06
N SER A 375 50.54 -17.53 68.25
CA SER A 375 50.58 -16.09 68.50
C SER A 375 51.63 -15.79 69.56
N GLY A 376 52.54 -14.89 69.25
CA GLY A 376 53.65 -14.49 70.10
C GLY A 376 53.75 -12.96 70.18
N GLY A 377 54.18 -12.47 71.33
CA GLY A 377 54.23 -11.03 71.59
C GLY A 377 55.11 -10.67 72.77
N GLU A 378 54.81 -9.52 73.38
CA GLU A 378 55.46 -9.09 74.61
C GLU A 378 55.15 -10.05 75.79
N GLY A 379 56.11 -10.24 76.68
CA GLY A 379 55.98 -11.13 77.83
C GLY A 379 56.46 -12.56 77.59
N GLY A 380 57.08 -12.82 76.43
CA GLY A 380 57.88 -14.03 76.19
C GLY A 380 57.11 -15.33 76.08
N ASN A 381 55.81 -15.26 75.85
CA ASN A 381 54.97 -16.44 75.70
C ASN A 381 54.47 -16.55 74.26
N VAL A 382 54.52 -17.76 73.71
CA VAL A 382 53.82 -18.09 72.46
C VAL A 382 52.64 -18.99 72.79
N LYS A 383 51.44 -18.58 72.41
CA LYS A 383 50.22 -19.35 72.63
C LYS A 383 49.80 -20.03 71.34
N ILE A 384 49.52 -21.33 71.44
CA ILE A 384 48.95 -22.14 70.37
C ILE A 384 47.46 -22.34 70.67
N TRP A 385 46.61 -22.05 69.70
CA TRP A 385 45.15 -22.10 69.80
C TRP A 385 44.61 -23.15 68.84
N LYS A 386 43.50 -23.78 69.21
CA LYS A 386 42.72 -24.61 68.29
C LYS A 386 41.60 -23.78 67.67
N ILE A 387 41.46 -23.83 66.36
CA ILE A 387 40.35 -23.20 65.65
C ILE A 387 39.18 -24.20 65.63
N ASP A 388 38.49 -24.34 66.75
CA ASP A 388 37.27 -25.17 66.88
C ASP A 388 36.02 -24.37 67.24
N GLY A 389 36.16 -23.05 67.35
CA GLY A 389 35.07 -22.10 67.52
C GLY A 389 34.42 -22.05 68.90
N ASN A 390 34.94 -22.82 69.86
CA ASN A 390 34.35 -22.89 71.21
C ASN A 390 35.40 -22.73 72.32
N ARG A 391 36.69 -22.89 72.01
CA ARG A 391 37.76 -22.86 72.99
C ARG A 391 38.38 -21.46 73.13
N LYS A 392 38.31 -20.90 74.35
CA LYS A 392 38.87 -19.58 74.69
C LYS A 392 40.26 -19.64 75.34
N GLU A 393 40.75 -20.84 75.63
CA GLU A 393 42.05 -21.07 76.27
C GLU A 393 43.05 -21.68 75.27
N PRO A 394 44.34 -21.32 75.35
CA PRO A 394 45.35 -21.88 74.47
C PRO A 394 45.54 -23.38 74.75
N LEU A 395 45.77 -24.16 73.70
CA LEU A 395 46.15 -25.57 73.80
C LEU A 395 47.47 -25.73 74.55
N VAL A 396 48.44 -24.89 74.21
CA VAL A 396 49.79 -24.91 74.75
C VAL A 396 50.28 -23.47 74.86
N THR A 397 50.95 -23.14 75.96
CA THR A 397 51.71 -21.88 76.10
C THR A 397 53.19 -22.24 76.18
N LEU A 398 53.95 -21.79 75.19
CA LEU A 398 55.40 -21.95 75.10
C LEU A 398 56.04 -20.81 75.87
N ALA A 399 56.73 -21.13 76.97
CA ALA A 399 57.53 -20.16 77.71
C ALA A 399 58.85 -19.98 76.96
N SER A 400 58.89 -19.01 76.04
CA SER A 400 60.07 -18.84 75.21
C SER A 400 61.26 -18.29 75.97
N GLU A 401 61.06 -17.73 77.18
CA GLU A 401 62.04 -17.00 78.00
C GLU A 401 62.70 -15.80 77.27
N GLN A 402 62.26 -15.50 76.04
CA GLN A 402 62.64 -14.31 75.30
C GLN A 402 61.79 -13.14 75.83
N LYS A 403 62.34 -11.94 76.05
CA LYS A 403 61.51 -10.81 76.53
C LYS A 403 60.35 -10.48 75.58
N THR A 404 60.61 -10.58 74.28
CA THR A 404 59.63 -10.36 73.21
C THR A 404 59.85 -11.39 72.11
N VAL A 405 58.76 -12.05 71.70
CA VAL A 405 58.75 -12.92 70.53
C VAL A 405 58.28 -12.10 69.34
N GLN A 406 59.15 -11.93 68.34
CA GLN A 406 58.89 -11.10 67.18
C GLN A 406 58.48 -11.90 65.94
N ALA A 407 58.79 -13.20 65.91
CA ALA A 407 58.43 -14.06 64.81
C ALA A 407 58.00 -15.44 65.30
N VAL A 408 57.00 -16.03 64.64
CA VAL A 408 56.53 -17.39 64.91
C VAL A 408 56.21 -18.06 63.58
N ALA A 409 56.58 -19.33 63.43
CA ALA A 409 56.22 -20.13 62.26
C ALA A 409 55.92 -21.59 62.64
N PHE A 410 54.97 -22.19 61.93
CA PHE A 410 54.74 -23.64 61.99
C PHE A 410 55.60 -24.36 60.96
N GLY A 411 56.21 -25.47 61.37
CA GLY A 411 56.80 -26.45 60.46
C GLY A 411 55.72 -27.18 59.67
N ALA A 412 56.03 -27.53 58.42
CA ALA A 412 55.09 -28.18 57.51
C ALA A 412 55.02 -29.72 57.66
N ALA A 413 55.88 -30.34 58.48
CA ALA A 413 55.90 -31.78 58.72
C ALA A 413 54.92 -32.19 59.82
N ALA A 414 54.51 -33.47 59.80
CA ALA A 414 53.57 -34.07 60.75
C ALA A 414 54.04 -34.06 62.22
N ASP A 415 55.28 -33.63 62.49
CA ASP A 415 55.86 -33.51 63.82
C ASP A 415 55.52 -32.18 64.52
N GLY A 416 54.82 -31.25 63.84
CA GLY A 416 54.18 -30.06 64.43
C GLY A 416 55.14 -29.15 65.20
N VAL A 417 56.36 -29.00 64.71
CA VAL A 417 57.36 -28.11 65.29
C VAL A 417 56.94 -26.64 65.11
N VAL A 418 57.14 -25.83 66.14
CA VAL A 418 56.98 -24.37 66.08
C VAL A 418 58.35 -23.72 66.21
N ALA A 419 58.67 -22.75 65.35
CA ALA A 419 59.85 -21.90 65.49
C ALA A 419 59.46 -20.53 66.02
N THR A 420 60.28 -19.98 66.92
CA THR A 420 60.09 -18.64 67.47
C THR A 420 61.38 -17.83 67.36
N GLY A 421 61.29 -16.61 66.82
CA GLY A 421 62.36 -15.63 66.78
C GLY A 421 62.15 -14.57 67.87
N GLY A 422 63.21 -14.24 68.61
CA GLY A 422 63.14 -13.28 69.70
C GLY A 422 64.14 -12.14 69.58
N GLN A 423 63.95 -11.15 70.44
CA GLN A 423 64.82 -9.97 70.52
C GLN A 423 66.26 -10.29 70.96
N ASP A 424 66.50 -11.49 71.53
CA ASP A 424 67.82 -11.93 71.97
C ASP A 424 68.71 -12.48 70.83
N GLY A 425 68.29 -12.33 69.58
CA GLY A 425 69.00 -12.84 68.39
C GLY A 425 68.94 -14.35 68.23
N THR A 426 68.10 -15.03 69.01
CA THR A 426 67.96 -16.49 68.95
C THR A 426 66.67 -16.95 68.27
N VAL A 427 66.79 -18.06 67.55
CA VAL A 427 65.67 -18.86 67.07
C VAL A 427 65.53 -20.09 67.97
N ARG A 428 64.32 -20.35 68.46
CA ARG A 428 64.02 -21.49 69.32
C ARG A 428 62.99 -22.38 68.64
N LEU A 429 63.17 -23.69 68.77
CA LEU A 429 62.27 -24.70 68.23
C LEU A 429 61.50 -25.37 69.36
N TRP A 430 60.22 -25.65 69.14
CA TRP A 430 59.31 -26.24 70.10
C TRP A 430 58.62 -27.44 69.48
N ASP A 431 58.44 -28.49 70.25
CA ASP A 431 57.55 -29.59 69.84
C ASP A 431 56.08 -29.30 70.18
N GLN A 432 55.19 -30.21 69.77
CA GLN A 432 53.74 -30.08 70.00
C GLN A 432 53.34 -30.11 71.49
N SER A 433 54.19 -30.66 72.37
CA SER A 433 53.95 -30.66 73.82
C SER A 433 54.32 -29.33 74.48
N GLY A 434 55.00 -28.47 73.72
CA GLY A 434 55.55 -27.20 74.16
C GLY A 434 56.91 -27.29 74.81
N SER A 435 57.61 -28.41 74.63
CA SER A 435 58.97 -28.59 75.11
C SER A 435 59.98 -28.04 74.10
N PRO A 436 61.08 -27.42 74.54
CA PRO A 436 62.12 -26.93 73.65
C PRO A 436 62.83 -28.09 72.95
N ARG A 437 62.93 -28.01 71.62
CA ARG A 437 63.58 -29.01 70.77
C ARG A 437 65.03 -28.61 70.52
N GLY A 438 65.89 -28.93 71.49
CA GLY A 438 67.32 -28.61 71.47
C GLY A 438 67.64 -27.24 72.07
N SER A 439 68.89 -26.83 71.96
CA SER A 439 69.37 -25.54 72.47
C SER A 439 68.95 -24.38 71.56
N PRO A 440 68.77 -23.15 72.10
CA PRO A 440 68.53 -21.96 71.28
C PRO A 440 69.59 -21.78 70.20
N LEU A 441 69.16 -21.51 68.98
CA LEU A 441 70.02 -21.28 67.83
C LEU A 441 70.37 -19.79 67.78
N ARG A 442 71.62 -19.43 68.04
CA ARG A 442 72.09 -18.05 67.91
C ARG A 442 72.25 -17.72 66.42
N ALA A 443 71.22 -17.13 65.85
CA ALA A 443 71.11 -16.92 64.40
C ALA A 443 71.57 -15.53 63.97
N HIS A 444 71.36 -14.51 64.80
CA HIS A 444 71.63 -13.11 64.49
C HIS A 444 72.30 -12.38 65.67
N GLU A 445 73.01 -11.28 65.40
CA GLU A 445 73.54 -10.38 66.43
C GLU A 445 72.47 -9.42 66.98
N GLY A 446 71.45 -9.11 66.16
CA GLY A 446 70.27 -8.29 66.50
C GLY A 446 68.97 -9.10 66.62
N SER A 447 67.82 -8.42 66.74
CA SER A 447 66.51 -9.08 66.92
C SER A 447 66.16 -9.98 65.74
N VAL A 448 65.56 -11.15 65.99
CA VAL A 448 65.05 -11.99 64.90
C VAL A 448 63.63 -11.58 64.54
N ASN A 449 63.48 -10.91 63.39
CA ASN A 449 62.22 -10.30 62.95
C ASN A 449 61.32 -11.24 62.14
N ALA A 450 61.90 -12.28 61.54
CA ALA A 450 61.15 -13.26 60.78
C ALA A 450 61.78 -14.65 60.90
N VAL A 451 60.93 -15.68 60.93
CA VAL A 451 61.31 -17.09 60.81
C VAL A 451 60.34 -17.77 59.86
N VAL A 452 60.84 -18.66 58.99
CA VAL A 452 59.99 -19.43 58.08
C VAL A 452 60.59 -20.80 57.83
N PHE A 453 59.74 -21.82 57.82
CA PHE A 453 60.13 -23.16 57.39
C PHE A 453 59.96 -23.31 55.87
N SER A 454 60.84 -24.08 55.24
CA SER A 454 60.62 -24.56 53.89
C SER A 454 59.37 -25.46 53.83
N PRO A 455 58.72 -25.59 52.66
CA PRO A 455 57.52 -26.43 52.53
C PRO A 455 57.73 -27.92 52.87
N ASP A 456 58.96 -28.42 52.76
CA ASP A 456 59.38 -29.78 53.15
C ASP A 456 59.86 -29.89 54.61
N ALA A 457 59.80 -28.77 55.36
CA ALA A 457 60.24 -28.62 56.75
C ALA A 457 61.70 -29.02 57.02
N GLN A 458 62.54 -29.14 55.98
CA GLN A 458 63.96 -29.47 56.13
C GLN A 458 64.83 -28.25 56.43
N TRP A 459 64.39 -27.06 56.05
CA TRP A 459 65.13 -25.83 56.19
C TRP A 459 64.34 -24.81 57.00
N LEU A 460 65.06 -24.05 57.82
CA LEU A 460 64.55 -22.90 58.55
C LEU A 460 65.38 -21.69 58.12
N ALA A 461 64.70 -20.65 57.64
CA ALA A 461 65.32 -19.37 57.35
C ALA A 461 64.91 -18.35 58.43
N SER A 462 65.86 -17.52 58.84
CA SER A 462 65.66 -16.41 59.76
C SER A 462 66.20 -15.12 59.17
N ALA A 463 65.58 -14.00 59.54
CA ALA A 463 66.07 -12.66 59.24
C ALA A 463 66.13 -11.84 60.52
N GLY A 464 67.23 -11.11 60.72
CA GLY A 464 67.47 -10.26 61.87
C GLY A 464 67.83 -8.82 61.51
N ASP A 465 68.09 -8.00 62.52
CA ASP A 465 68.44 -6.57 62.37
C ASP A 465 69.88 -6.31 61.84
N ASP A 466 70.65 -7.35 61.50
CA ASP A 466 72.08 -7.30 61.12
C ASP A 466 72.37 -7.33 59.61
#